data_AF-A0A6J0AC06-F1
#
_entry.id   AF-A0A6J0AC06-F1
#
_cell.length_a   1.000
_cell.length_b   1.000
_cell.length_c   1.000
_cell.angle_alpha   90.00
_cell.angle_beta   90.00
_cell.angle_gamma   90.00
#
_symmetry.space_group_name_H-M   'P 1'
#
loop_
_entity.id
_entity.type
_entity.pdbx_description
1 polymer ?
#
loop_
_entity_poly.entity_id
_entity_poly.type
_entity_poly.pdbx_seq_one_letter_code
_entity_poly.pdbx_strand_id
1 'polypeptide(L)'
;PTLFRVIRLARIGRILRLIRGAKGIRTLLFALMMSLPALFNIGLLLFLVMFIYSIFGMANFAYVKWEAGIDDMFNFQTFANSMLCLFQITTSAGWDGLLSPILNTGPPYCD
;
A
#
# COMPACT_ATOMS: atom_id res chain seq x y z
N PRO A 1 -20.57 -15.96 -3.80
CA PRO A 1 -20.84 -15.03 -2.66
C PRO A 1 -20.13 -13.66 -2.78
N THR A 2 -18.89 -13.60 -3.29
CA THR A 2 -18.12 -12.35 -3.49
C THR A 2 -18.66 -11.48 -4.63
N LEU A 3 -18.92 -12.05 -5.81
CA LEU A 3 -19.48 -11.33 -6.97
C LEU A 3 -20.81 -10.61 -6.69
N PHE A 4 -21.74 -11.26 -5.99
CA PHE A 4 -23.02 -10.65 -5.59
C PHE A 4 -22.84 -9.45 -4.63
N ARG A 5 -21.79 -9.46 -3.78
CA ARG A 5 -21.46 -8.30 -2.93
C ARG A 5 -20.92 -7.15 -3.77
N VAL A 6 -20.11 -7.42 -4.79
CA VAL A 6 -19.58 -6.41 -5.72
C VAL A 6 -20.71 -5.75 -6.53
N ILE A 7 -21.67 -6.52 -7.03
CA ILE A 7 -22.84 -5.96 -7.74
C ILE A 7 -23.68 -5.06 -6.84
N ARG A 8 -23.77 -5.38 -5.54
CA ARG A 8 -24.47 -4.54 -4.56
C ARG A 8 -23.77 -3.19 -4.34
N LEU A 9 -22.43 -3.10 -4.48
CA LEU A 9 -21.67 -1.84 -4.42
C LEU A 9 -22.06 -0.85 -5.52
N ALA A 10 -22.53 -1.32 -6.69
CA ALA A 10 -22.97 -0.44 -7.77
C ALA A 10 -24.09 0.53 -7.34
N ARG A 11 -24.88 0.17 -6.31
CA ARG A 11 -25.92 1.05 -5.74
C ARG A 11 -25.34 2.30 -5.06
N ILE A 12 -24.08 2.27 -4.61
CA ILE A 12 -23.34 3.42 -4.06
C ILE A 12 -23.14 4.50 -5.12
N GLY A 13 -23.13 4.15 -6.41
CA GLY A 13 -23.10 5.12 -7.50
C GLY A 13 -24.28 6.11 -7.51
N ARG A 14 -25.38 5.81 -6.81
CA ARG A 14 -26.48 6.79 -6.60
C ARG A 14 -26.03 7.98 -5.76
N ILE A 15 -25.13 7.79 -4.79
CA ILE A 15 -24.59 8.85 -3.94
C ILE A 15 -23.78 9.85 -4.79
N LEU A 16 -23.09 9.38 -5.83
CA LEU A 16 -22.39 10.26 -6.79
C LEU A 16 -23.33 11.22 -7.53
N ARG A 17 -24.64 10.93 -7.62
CA ARG A 17 -25.61 11.88 -8.19
C ARG A 17 -25.87 13.08 -7.28
N LEU A 18 -25.77 12.91 -5.95
CA LEU A 18 -25.91 14.03 -4.99
C LEU A 18 -24.78 15.05 -5.17
N ILE A 19 -23.58 14.59 -5.52
CA ILE A 19 -22.42 15.44 -5.84
C ILE A 19 -22.71 16.38 -7.03
N ARG A 20 -23.56 15.97 -7.98
CA ARG A 20 -23.94 16.84 -9.12
C ARG A 20 -24.76 18.06 -8.71
N GLY A 21 -25.49 17.99 -7.59
CA GLY A 21 -26.31 19.09 -7.07
C GLY A 21 -25.51 20.15 -6.30
N ALA A 22 -24.36 19.78 -5.74
CA ALA A 22 -23.54 20.66 -4.90
C ALA A 22 -22.45 21.39 -5.73
N LYS A 23 -22.72 22.63 -6.16
CA LYS A 23 -21.77 23.45 -6.93
C LYS A 23 -20.38 23.57 -6.29
N GLY A 24 -20.30 23.73 -4.95
CA GLY A 24 -19.02 23.85 -4.23
C GLY A 24 -18.17 22.57 -4.29
N ILE A 25 -18.79 21.40 -4.07
CA ILE A 25 -18.10 20.10 -4.16
C ILE A 25 -17.60 19.85 -5.59
N ARG A 26 -18.38 20.25 -6.60
CA ARG A 26 -17.99 20.11 -8.01
C ARG A 26 -16.71 20.88 -8.33
N THR A 27 -16.55 22.09 -7.80
CA THR A 27 -15.33 22.89 -8.00
C THR A 27 -14.11 22.22 -7.37
N LEU A 28 -14.24 21.70 -6.15
CA LEU A 28 -13.15 20.97 -5.48
C LEU A 28 -12.75 19.69 -6.25
N LEU A 29 -13.73 18.91 -6.71
CA LEU A 29 -13.48 17.71 -7.50
C LEU A 29 -12.86 18.04 -8.87
N PHE A 30 -13.24 19.16 -9.48
CA PHE A 30 -12.64 19.62 -10.73
C PHE A 30 -11.18 20.02 -10.53
N ALA A 31 -10.87 20.75 -9.45
CA ALA A 31 -9.50 21.07 -9.07
C ALA A 31 -8.67 19.80 -8.83
N LEU A 32 -9.22 18.81 -8.12
CA LEU A 32 -8.60 17.50 -7.94
C LEU A 32 -8.29 16.83 -9.28
N MET A 33 -9.28 16.75 -10.19
CA MET A 33 -9.09 16.16 -11.52
C MET A 33 -8.04 16.90 -12.35
N MET A 34 -7.93 18.23 -12.22
CA MET A 34 -6.88 19.01 -12.88
C MET A 34 -5.49 18.73 -12.30
N SER A 35 -5.37 18.38 -11.02
CA SER A 35 -4.11 17.97 -10.41
C SER A 35 -3.72 16.49 -10.66
N LEU A 36 -4.67 15.64 -11.07
CA LEU A 36 -4.42 14.21 -11.30
C LEU A 36 -3.29 13.91 -12.29
N PRO A 37 -3.14 14.61 -13.45
CA PRO A 37 -2.05 14.34 -14.38
C PRO A 37 -0.67 14.57 -13.75
N ALA A 38 -0.52 15.62 -12.95
CA ALA A 38 0.72 15.89 -12.22
C ALA A 38 0.95 14.88 -11.10
N LEU A 39 -0.10 14.52 -10.35
CA LEU A 39 -0.05 13.50 -9.31
C LEU A 39 0.33 12.12 -9.88
N PHE A 40 -0.13 11.79 -11.10
CA PHE A 40 0.21 10.53 -11.76
C PHE A 40 1.71 10.42 -12.03
N ASN A 41 2.38 11.50 -12.44
CA ASN A 41 3.83 11.50 -12.67
C ASN A 41 4.60 11.24 -11.36
N ILE A 42 4.19 11.87 -10.26
CA ILE A 42 4.79 11.65 -8.94
C ILE A 42 4.50 10.22 -8.45
N GLY A 43 3.26 9.75 -8.63
CA GLY A 43 2.84 8.40 -8.28
C GLY A 43 3.59 7.32 -9.07
N LEU A 44 3.90 7.57 -10.34
CA LEU A 44 4.68 6.66 -11.18
C LEU A 44 6.13 6.59 -10.70
N LEU A 45 6.73 7.72 -10.35
CA LEU A 45 8.07 7.77 -9.77
C LEU A 45 8.11 7.01 -8.43
N LEU A 46 7.12 7.27 -7.56
CA LEU A 46 6.98 6.57 -6.28
C LEU A 46 6.81 5.06 -6.48
N PHE A 47 6.00 4.66 -7.45
CA PHE A 47 5.80 3.25 -7.81
C PHE A 47 7.09 2.60 -8.29
N LEU A 48 7.89 3.30 -9.11
CA LEU A 48 9.20 2.81 -9.56
C LEU A 48 10.16 2.59 -8.38
N VAL A 49 10.19 3.53 -7.43
CA VAL A 49 11.00 3.39 -6.21
C VAL A 49 10.54 2.18 -5.39
N MET A 50 9.23 2.05 -5.13
CA MET A 50 8.68 0.89 -4.42
C MET A 50 8.99 -0.42 -5.15
N PHE A 51 8.93 -0.45 -6.48
CA PHE A 51 9.26 -1.62 -7.28
C PHE A 51 10.71 -2.07 -7.05
N ILE A 52 11.68 -1.16 -7.17
CA ILE A 52 13.10 -1.46 -6.96
C ILE A 52 13.34 -1.99 -5.54
N TYR A 53 12.79 -1.32 -4.52
CA TYR A 53 12.96 -1.74 -3.13
C TYR A 53 12.23 -3.05 -2.81
N SER A 54 11.14 -3.39 -3.51
CA SER A 54 10.44 -4.66 -3.30
C SER A 54 11.30 -5.85 -3.71
N ILE A 55 11.99 -5.74 -4.86
CA ILE A 55 12.92 -6.76 -5.34
C ILE A 55 14.13 -6.88 -4.42
N PHE A 56 14.68 -5.75 -3.98
CA PHE A 56 15.79 -5.74 -3.02
C PHE A 56 15.36 -6.38 -1.69
N GLY A 57 14.18 -6.04 -1.18
CA GLY A 57 13.64 -6.58 0.05
C GLY A 57 13.43 -8.09 -0.03
N MET A 58 12.92 -8.59 -1.16
CA MET A 58 12.81 -10.04 -1.38
C MET A 58 14.15 -10.75 -1.36
N ALA A 59 15.15 -10.20 -2.04
CA ALA A 59 16.46 -10.84 -2.15
C ALA A 59 17.19 -10.94 -0.80
N ASN A 60 16.97 -9.98 0.10
CA ASN A 60 17.70 -9.87 1.37
C ASN A 60 16.90 -10.34 2.59
N PHE A 61 15.59 -10.11 2.62
CA PHE A 61 14.77 -10.22 3.84
C PHE A 61 13.69 -11.32 3.78
N ALA A 62 13.65 -12.14 2.72
CA ALA A 62 12.65 -13.21 2.58
C ALA A 62 12.67 -14.25 3.72
N TYR A 63 13.84 -14.50 4.32
CA TYR A 63 14.03 -15.52 5.36
C TYR A 63 14.21 -14.95 6.76
N VAL A 64 13.91 -13.67 6.95
CA VAL A 64 13.92 -13.05 8.28
C VAL A 64 12.87 -13.74 9.14
N LYS A 65 13.22 -13.99 10.41
CA LYS A 65 12.34 -14.62 11.38
C LYS A 65 11.05 -13.81 11.53
N TRP A 66 9.92 -14.51 11.59
CA TRP A 66 8.62 -13.88 11.73
C TRP A 66 8.41 -13.41 13.17
N GLU A 67 8.60 -12.12 13.39
CA GLU A 67 8.38 -11.46 14.67
C GLU A 67 7.89 -10.01 14.46
N ALA A 68 7.26 -9.46 15.49
CA ALA A 68 6.73 -8.10 15.54
C ALA A 68 5.78 -7.75 14.37
N GLY A 69 6.30 -7.17 13.29
CA GLY A 69 5.54 -6.76 12.11
C GLY A 69 5.69 -7.65 10.88
N ILE A 70 6.47 -8.73 10.95
CA ILE A 70 6.58 -9.71 9.87
C ILE A 70 5.66 -10.91 10.16
N ASP A 71 4.63 -11.09 9.33
CA ASP A 71 3.63 -12.16 9.44
C ASP A 71 3.34 -12.81 8.07
N ASP A 72 2.36 -13.71 8.02
CA ASP A 72 1.94 -14.47 6.84
C ASP A 72 1.58 -13.59 5.63
N MET A 73 1.12 -12.36 5.86
CA MET A 73 0.62 -11.42 4.85
C MET A 73 1.56 -10.23 4.63
N PHE A 74 2.23 -9.75 5.67
CA PHE A 74 3.20 -8.65 5.66
C PHE A 74 4.62 -9.21 5.82
N ASN A 75 5.20 -9.68 4.71
CA ASN A 75 6.57 -10.20 4.67
C ASN A 75 7.26 -9.88 3.33
N PHE A 76 8.55 -10.19 3.26
CA PHE A 76 9.36 -10.03 2.06
C PHE A 76 9.54 -11.33 1.26
N GLN A 77 8.69 -12.34 1.43
CA GLN A 77 8.88 -13.64 0.74
C GLN A 77 8.47 -13.59 -0.72
N THR A 78 7.45 -12.80 -1.05
CA THR A 78 6.92 -12.67 -2.41
C THR A 78 6.89 -11.20 -2.83
N PHE A 79 6.81 -10.98 -4.13
CA PHE A 79 6.75 -9.62 -4.69
C PHE A 79 5.52 -8.85 -4.21
N ALA A 80 4.36 -9.50 -4.21
CA ALA A 80 3.12 -8.88 -3.75
C ALA A 80 3.17 -8.51 -2.26
N ASN A 81 3.67 -9.41 -1.41
CA ASN A 81 3.79 -9.13 0.03
C ASN A 81 4.82 -8.01 0.31
N SER A 82 5.95 -8.03 -0.41
CA SER A 82 6.98 -6.97 -0.31
C SER A 82 6.43 -5.62 -0.75
N MET A 83 5.63 -5.59 -1.82
CA MET A 83 4.96 -4.38 -2.29
C MET A 83 3.94 -3.87 -1.28
N LEU A 84 3.18 -4.75 -0.61
CA LEU A 84 2.26 -4.37 0.46
C LEU A 84 2.99 -3.77 1.66
N CYS A 85 4.11 -4.36 2.08
CA CYS A 85 4.96 -3.82 3.15
C CYS A 85 5.49 -2.42 2.80
N LEU A 86 6.00 -2.23 1.58
CA LEU A 86 6.50 -0.93 1.14
C LEU A 86 5.39 0.11 0.96
N PHE A 87 4.20 -0.30 0.53
CA PHE A 87 3.04 0.58 0.49
C PHE A 87 2.66 1.08 1.88
N GLN A 88 2.71 0.22 2.89
CA GLN A 88 2.48 0.60 4.28
C GLN A 88 3.56 1.58 4.78
N ILE A 89 4.84 1.27 4.57
CA ILE A 89 5.97 2.14 4.98
C ILE A 89 5.95 3.50 4.26
N THR A 90 5.42 3.57 3.03
CA THR A 90 5.26 4.84 2.30
C THR A 90 4.37 5.84 3.05
N THR A 91 3.44 5.34 3.87
CA THR A 91 2.63 6.16 4.79
C THR A 91 3.29 6.41 6.15
N SER A 92 4.54 5.97 6.32
CA SER A 92 5.32 5.97 7.56
C SER A 92 4.71 5.15 8.69
N ALA A 93 3.81 4.21 8.38
CA ALA A 93 3.17 3.33 9.35
C ALA A 93 3.91 1.98 9.44
N GLY A 94 4.04 1.44 10.66
CA GLY A 94 4.50 0.06 10.91
C GLY A 94 5.91 -0.29 10.43
N TRP A 95 6.74 0.70 10.10
CA TRP A 95 8.13 0.49 9.67
C TRP A 95 9.01 -0.04 10.81
N ASP A 96 8.68 0.32 12.05
CA ASP A 96 9.34 -0.12 13.27
C ASP A 96 9.16 -1.63 13.51
N GLY A 97 7.95 -2.13 13.29
CA GLY A 97 7.64 -3.57 13.38
C GLY A 97 8.34 -4.42 12.31
N LEU A 98 8.53 -3.86 11.11
CA LEU A 98 9.27 -4.53 10.04
C LEU A 98 10.79 -4.49 10.27
N LEU A 99 11.30 -3.42 10.88
CA LEU A 99 12.74 -3.24 11.14
C LEU A 99 13.23 -4.09 12.31
N SER A 100 12.43 -4.24 13.38
CA SER A 100 12.81 -4.97 14.59
C SER A 100 13.38 -6.38 14.32
N PRO A 101 12.71 -7.28 13.56
CA PRO A 101 13.26 -8.61 13.29
C PRO A 101 14.47 -8.59 12.34
N ILE A 102 14.62 -7.56 11.52
CA ILE A 102 15.77 -7.41 10.61
C ILE A 102 17.05 -7.05 11.38
N LEU A 103 16.92 -6.34 12.50
CA LEU A 103 18.06 -5.94 13.35
C LEU A 103 18.57 -7.07 14.25
N ASN A 104 17.77 -8.12 14.46
CA ASN A 104 18.16 -9.26 15.29
C ASN A 104 19.24 -10.09 14.58
N THR A 105 20.44 -10.15 15.17
CA THR A 105 21.57 -10.90 14.62
C THR A 105 22.16 -11.87 15.66
N GLY A 106 22.38 -13.11 15.23
CA GLY A 106 22.95 -14.20 16.03
C GLY A 106 22.03 -14.78 17.13
N PRO A 107 22.49 -15.87 17.78
CA PRO A 107 21.80 -16.47 18.92
C PRO A 107 21.76 -15.50 20.13
N PRO A 108 20.68 -15.45 20.93
CA PRO A 108 19.50 -16.32 20.96
C PRO A 108 18.33 -15.87 20.06
N TYR A 109 18.51 -14.85 19.21
CA TYR A 109 17.42 -14.20 18.50
C TYR A 109 17.12 -14.86 17.14
N CYS A 110 18.16 -15.31 16.43
CA CYS A 110 18.05 -16.07 15.19
C CYS A 110 19.05 -17.24 15.15
N ASP A 111 18.64 -18.30 14.45
CA ASP A 111 19.42 -19.52 14.20
C ASP A 111 20.14 -19.44 12.84
#